data_AF-A0A3D4ZMQ3-F1
#
_entry.id   AF-A0A3D4ZMQ3-F1
#
_cell.length_a   1.000
_cell.length_b   1.000
_cell.length_c   1.000
_cell.angle_alpha   90.00
_cell.angle_beta   90.00
_cell.angle_gamma   90.00
#
_symmetry.space_group_name_H-M   'P 1'
#
loop_
_entity.id
_entity.type
_entity.pdbx_description
1 polymer ?
#
loop_
_entity_poly.entity_id
_entity_poly.type
_entity_poly.pdbx_seq_one_letter_code
_entity_poly.pdbx_strand_id
1 'polypeptide(L)'
;MKTLLAFFALFSLIVFLLPLAALNTDKVENAANQPKDKAVSTAAPPIRQEEVLASLPNGDTSQPEQDTLTVLQVPQPEFFSILDRSTGKIEKVPVMDYLYGAVAAELPPGFHPEAMKAQAVASHTYALYCREHPAPELNGADFSASPSEWEGYVTREQMIERYPDLGETYWKKITDAVDEVASAVLVYQKQPILAAYHSMSAGATEFASNVWSGTVPYLVPVDSVGDTLADQFETSIAFAADQIKELLTEAYPALTLPGDTRSWFQIVSRSPSGYVLTLQAGNLQISGKDLRILLGLRSTNFTITAQTNSFLFTTKGYGHGVGLSQYGADYMARQGSGYEEILLHYYTGAQLAKAAAE
;
A
#
# COMPACT_ATOMS: atom_id res chain seq x y z
N MET A 1 -6.93 -55.82 -34.00
CA MET A 1 -5.70 -55.35 -33.32
C MET A 1 -5.04 -54.13 -33.98
N LYS A 2 -5.04 -53.95 -35.31
CA LYS A 2 -4.42 -52.78 -35.97
C LYS A 2 -5.19 -51.46 -35.83
N THR A 3 -6.49 -51.49 -35.55
CA THR A 3 -7.32 -50.29 -35.34
C THR A 3 -7.37 -49.78 -33.90
N LEU A 4 -6.95 -50.59 -32.92
CA LEU A 4 -6.92 -50.19 -31.50
C LEU A 4 -5.59 -49.53 -31.11
N LEU A 5 -4.49 -49.87 -31.80
CA LEU A 5 -3.18 -49.21 -31.60
C LEU A 5 -3.13 -47.78 -32.19
N ALA A 6 -3.91 -47.49 -33.22
CA ALA A 6 -3.98 -46.15 -33.82
C ALA A 6 -4.65 -45.13 -32.89
N PHE A 7 -5.58 -45.57 -32.03
CA PHE A 7 -6.27 -44.69 -31.08
C PHE A 7 -5.38 -44.30 -29.89
N PHE A 8 -4.53 -45.23 -29.40
CA PHE A 8 -3.58 -44.93 -28.32
C PHE A 8 -2.39 -44.07 -28.77
N ALA A 9 -1.94 -44.21 -30.02
CA ALA A 9 -0.88 -43.37 -30.58
C ALA A 9 -1.35 -41.92 -30.84
N LEU A 10 -2.63 -41.72 -31.18
CA LEU A 10 -3.20 -40.38 -31.37
C LEU A 10 -3.52 -39.68 -30.04
N PHE A 11 -3.92 -40.43 -29.01
CA PHE A 11 -4.22 -39.88 -27.69
C PHE A 11 -2.95 -39.49 -26.91
N SER A 12 -1.85 -40.24 -27.09
CA SER A 12 -0.58 -39.92 -26.43
C SER A 12 0.16 -38.74 -27.06
N LEU A 13 -0.19 -38.33 -28.29
CA LEU A 13 0.36 -37.15 -28.96
C LEU A 13 -0.36 -35.86 -28.54
N ILE A 14 -1.65 -35.93 -28.20
CA ILE A 14 -2.46 -34.76 -27.76
C ILE A 14 -2.15 -34.37 -26.31
N VAL A 15 -1.73 -35.31 -25.46
CA VAL A 15 -1.34 -35.04 -24.06
C VAL A 15 0.07 -34.44 -23.95
N PHE A 16 0.95 -34.64 -24.95
CA PHE A 16 2.31 -34.09 -24.97
C PHE A 16 2.51 -32.87 -25.88
N LEU A 17 1.50 -32.47 -26.68
CA LEU A 17 1.51 -31.25 -27.50
C LEU A 17 0.71 -30.07 -26.90
N LEU A 18 0.21 -30.21 -25.67
CA LEU A 18 -0.27 -29.10 -24.86
C LEU A 18 0.73 -28.84 -23.73
N PRO A 19 1.79 -28.11 -24.05
CA PRO A 19 1.94 -26.82 -23.38
C PRO A 19 2.46 -25.81 -24.38
N LEU A 20 1.63 -24.89 -24.90
CA LEU A 20 2.12 -23.59 -25.38
C LEU A 20 1.03 -22.58 -25.80
N ALA A 21 -0.27 -22.88 -25.67
CA ALA A 21 -1.35 -21.97 -26.06
C ALA A 21 -2.33 -21.62 -24.93
N ALA A 22 -1.87 -21.73 -23.68
CA ALA A 22 -2.55 -21.18 -22.51
C ALA A 22 -1.56 -20.35 -21.67
N LEU A 23 -0.81 -19.46 -22.34
CA LEU A 23 -0.37 -18.24 -21.65
C LEU A 23 -1.64 -17.41 -21.51
N ASN A 24 -2.09 -17.29 -20.27
CA ASN A 24 -3.13 -16.35 -19.87
C ASN A 24 -2.61 -14.94 -20.19
N THR A 25 -2.86 -14.46 -21.42
CA THR A 25 -2.39 -13.15 -21.91
C THR A 25 -3.08 -11.97 -21.22
N ASP A 26 -4.07 -12.24 -20.37
CA ASP A 26 -4.83 -11.21 -19.65
C ASP A 26 -4.13 -10.68 -18.39
N LYS A 27 -2.92 -11.15 -18.04
CA LYS A 27 -2.20 -10.74 -16.82
C LYS A 27 -0.80 -10.15 -17.02
N VAL A 28 -0.34 -9.97 -18.26
CA VAL A 28 0.96 -9.34 -18.55
C VAL A 28 0.71 -7.99 -19.21
N GLU A 29 0.93 -6.92 -18.46
CA GLU A 29 0.86 -5.56 -18.98
C GLU A 29 2.19 -5.19 -19.67
N ASN A 30 2.11 -4.57 -20.85
CA ASN A 30 3.29 -4.03 -21.53
C ASN A 30 3.52 -2.60 -21.05
N ALA A 31 4.72 -2.28 -20.56
CA ALA A 31 5.05 -0.94 -20.06
C ALA A 31 4.83 0.18 -21.11
N ALA A 32 5.00 -0.13 -22.41
CA ALA A 32 4.77 0.81 -23.51
C ALA A 32 3.29 1.21 -23.70
N ASN A 33 2.36 0.43 -23.14
CA ASN A 33 0.92 0.66 -23.20
C ASN A 33 0.37 1.25 -21.90
N GLN A 34 1.20 1.64 -20.93
CA GLN A 34 0.66 2.39 -19.79
C GLN A 34 0.19 3.77 -20.27
N PRO A 35 -1.12 4.06 -20.30
CA PRO A 35 -1.56 5.42 -20.38
C PRO A 35 -1.01 6.16 -19.15
N LYS A 36 -0.60 7.42 -19.31
CA LYS A 36 -0.28 8.28 -18.16
C LYS A 36 -1.51 8.52 -17.25
N ASP A 37 -2.69 8.05 -17.66
CA ASP A 37 -3.97 8.16 -16.96
C ASP A 37 -4.68 6.79 -16.81
N LYS A 38 -4.82 6.34 -15.55
CA LYS A 38 -5.89 5.49 -14.96
C LYS A 38 -6.33 4.19 -15.67
N ALA A 39 -6.05 3.03 -15.04
CA ALA A 39 -7.00 2.26 -14.20
C ALA A 39 -6.64 0.76 -14.13
N VAL A 40 -6.37 0.22 -12.92
CA VAL A 40 -7.20 -0.77 -12.17
C VAL A 40 -6.49 -1.01 -10.82
N SER A 41 -6.85 -0.20 -9.83
CA SER A 41 -7.06 -0.59 -8.44
C SER A 41 -7.91 0.52 -7.83
N THR A 42 -9.00 0.16 -7.17
CA THR A 42 -10.02 1.09 -6.68
C THR A 42 -9.67 1.75 -5.34
N ALA A 43 -8.44 1.54 -4.85
CA ALA A 43 -7.85 2.29 -3.76
C ALA A 43 -6.92 3.37 -4.37
N ALA A 44 -7.16 4.64 -4.05
CA ALA A 44 -6.19 5.68 -4.40
C ALA A 44 -4.88 5.43 -3.65
N PRO A 45 -3.73 5.93 -4.14
CA PRO A 45 -2.51 5.92 -3.36
C PRO A 45 -2.77 6.67 -2.05
N PRO A 46 -2.26 6.17 -0.90
CA PRO A 46 -2.44 6.86 0.36
C PRO A 46 -1.89 8.28 0.30
N ILE A 47 -2.21 9.13 1.31
CA ILE A 47 -1.35 10.27 1.66
C ILE A 47 0.09 9.80 1.45
N ARG A 48 0.97 10.57 0.79
CA ARG A 48 2.38 10.16 0.64
C ARG A 48 3.02 10.09 2.02
N GLN A 49 2.81 8.97 2.70
CA GLN A 49 3.23 8.76 4.07
C GLN A 49 4.75 8.87 4.10
N GLU A 50 5.39 8.43 3.01
CA GLU A 50 6.81 8.56 2.72
C GLU A 50 7.40 9.98 2.91
N GLU A 51 6.62 11.06 2.74
CA GLU A 51 7.08 12.45 2.95
C GLU A 51 7.14 12.81 4.45
N VAL A 52 6.17 12.37 5.26
CA VAL A 52 6.18 12.55 6.72
C VAL A 52 7.20 11.62 7.41
N LEU A 53 7.67 10.61 6.67
CA LEU A 53 8.46 9.48 7.19
C LEU A 53 9.97 9.58 6.94
N ALA A 54 10.46 10.74 6.51
CA ALA A 54 11.88 10.94 6.23
C ALA A 54 12.80 10.81 7.46
N SER A 55 12.23 10.84 8.68
CA SER A 55 12.94 10.51 9.92
C SER A 55 11.98 9.97 10.98
N LEU A 56 11.95 8.65 11.18
CA LEU A 56 11.22 8.07 12.30
C LEU A 56 12.00 8.29 13.61
N PRO A 57 11.32 8.61 14.72
CA PRO A 57 11.97 8.69 16.02
C PRO A 57 12.57 7.32 16.40
N ASN A 58 13.72 7.32 17.07
CA ASN A 58 14.24 6.11 17.72
C ASN A 58 13.39 5.86 18.98
N GLY A 59 12.41 4.96 18.88
CA GLY A 59 11.54 4.62 20.01
C GLY A 59 12.24 3.73 21.05
N ASP A 60 11.88 3.91 22.33
CA ASP A 60 12.16 2.92 23.37
C ASP A 60 11.37 1.63 23.06
N THR A 61 12.06 0.49 23.12
CA THR A 61 11.49 -0.84 22.80
C THR A 61 10.85 -1.52 24.01
N SER A 62 10.83 -0.85 25.17
CA SER A 62 10.10 -1.33 26.34
C SER A 62 8.59 -1.44 26.05
N GLN A 63 7.99 -2.57 26.44
CA GLN A 63 6.54 -2.75 26.34
C GLN A 63 5.84 -1.71 27.22
N PRO A 64 4.90 -0.91 26.68
CA PRO A 64 4.19 0.08 27.46
C PRO A 64 3.32 -0.59 28.52
N GLU A 65 3.32 -0.06 29.74
CA GLU A 65 2.33 -0.46 30.76
C GLU A 65 0.92 -0.22 30.20
N GLN A 66 0.12 -1.29 30.15
CA GLN A 66 -1.29 -1.22 29.77
C GLN A 66 -2.10 -0.80 31.00
N ASP A 67 -2.38 0.49 31.14
CA ASP A 67 -3.33 0.99 32.15
C ASP A 67 -4.76 0.82 31.62
N THR A 68 -5.38 -0.32 31.94
CA THR A 68 -6.70 -0.71 31.43
C THR A 68 -7.87 0.02 32.08
N LEU A 69 -7.63 0.95 33.02
CA LEU A 69 -8.69 1.59 33.82
C LEU A 69 -8.99 3.04 33.39
N THR A 70 -8.11 3.69 32.62
CA THR A 70 -8.28 5.07 32.18
C THR A 70 -8.40 5.14 30.66
N VAL A 71 -9.50 5.71 30.16
CA VAL A 71 -9.62 6.02 28.73
C VAL A 71 -8.63 7.14 28.40
N LEU A 72 -7.58 6.81 27.64
CA LEU A 72 -6.62 7.80 27.17
C LEU A 72 -7.32 8.82 26.26
N GLN A 73 -7.01 10.10 26.45
CA GLN A 73 -7.56 11.19 25.65
C GLN A 73 -6.47 11.83 24.80
N VAL A 74 -6.79 12.07 23.53
CA VAL A 74 -5.93 12.78 22.57
C VAL A 74 -6.65 14.06 22.15
N PRO A 75 -6.01 15.23 22.22
CA PRO A 75 -6.61 16.49 21.75
C PRO A 75 -6.88 16.47 20.24
N GLN A 76 -8.08 16.88 19.85
CA GLN A 76 -8.56 16.93 18.47
C GLN A 76 -8.91 18.37 18.08
N PRO A 77 -8.43 18.88 16.94
CA PRO A 77 -8.75 20.20 16.47
C PRO A 77 -10.14 20.21 15.82
N GLU A 78 -10.69 21.39 15.56
CA GLU A 78 -11.92 21.52 14.76
C GLU A 78 -11.65 21.24 13.26
N PHE A 79 -10.45 21.59 12.77
CA PHE A 79 -10.02 21.43 11.38
C PHE A 79 -8.58 20.93 11.31
N PHE A 80 -8.25 20.20 10.24
CA PHE A 80 -6.87 20.00 9.78
C PHE A 80 -6.50 21.07 8.74
N SER A 81 -5.28 21.59 8.82
CA SER A 81 -4.70 22.46 7.80
C SER A 81 -3.97 21.58 6.78
N ILE A 82 -4.50 21.44 5.57
CA ILE A 82 -3.99 20.49 4.57
C ILE A 82 -3.41 21.25 3.37
N LEU A 83 -2.16 20.96 3.01
CA LEU A 83 -1.53 21.47 1.79
C LEU A 83 -2.00 20.63 0.58
N ASP A 84 -2.82 21.20 -0.29
CA ASP A 84 -3.17 20.58 -1.57
C ASP A 84 -2.00 20.73 -2.55
N ARG A 85 -1.35 19.60 -2.86
CA ARG A 85 -0.20 19.54 -3.78
C ARG A 85 -0.54 19.94 -5.21
N SER A 86 -1.80 19.78 -5.63
CA SER A 86 -2.22 20.13 -6.98
C SER A 86 -2.37 21.64 -7.19
N THR A 87 -2.66 22.38 -6.12
CA THR A 87 -2.87 23.84 -6.17
C THR A 87 -1.81 24.65 -5.42
N GLY A 88 -1.03 24.01 -4.55
CA GLY A 88 -0.06 24.64 -3.64
C GLY A 88 -0.71 25.44 -2.51
N LYS A 89 -2.01 25.27 -2.25
CA LYS A 89 -2.76 26.02 -1.23
C LYS A 89 -2.95 25.21 0.05
N ILE A 90 -2.96 25.90 1.18
CA ILE A 90 -3.31 25.32 2.48
C ILE A 90 -4.80 25.59 2.74
N GLU A 91 -5.57 24.53 2.95
CA GLU A 91 -7.00 24.59 3.20
C GLU A 91 -7.32 24.07 4.60
N LYS A 92 -8.32 24.66 5.27
CA LYS A 92 -8.84 24.16 6.55
C LYS A 92 -10.00 23.23 6.27
N VAL A 93 -9.81 21.95 6.57
CA VAL A 93 -10.80 20.90 6.32
C VAL A 93 -11.35 20.42 7.66
N PRO A 94 -12.68 20.44 7.90
CA PRO A 94 -13.26 19.91 9.12
C PRO A 94 -12.83 18.47 9.34
N VAL A 95 -12.57 18.07 10.59
CA VAL A 95 -12.09 16.71 10.88
C VAL A 95 -13.01 15.65 10.27
N MET A 96 -14.33 15.79 10.43
CA MET A 96 -15.29 14.83 9.88
C MET A 96 -15.27 14.75 8.35
N ASP A 97 -15.18 15.88 7.66
CA ASP A 97 -15.11 15.92 6.19
C ASP A 97 -13.83 15.24 5.69
N TYR A 98 -12.70 15.46 6.38
CA TYR A 98 -11.46 14.73 6.11
C TYR A 98 -11.63 13.23 6.33
N LEU A 99 -12.26 12.78 7.43
CA LEU A 99 -12.41 11.35 7.71
C LEU A 99 -13.29 10.65 6.66
N TYR A 100 -14.41 11.25 6.27
CA TYR A 100 -15.24 10.69 5.19
C TYR A 100 -14.46 10.63 3.87
N GLY A 101 -13.78 11.73 3.54
CA GLY A 101 -13.00 11.84 2.31
C GLY A 101 -11.81 10.89 2.27
N ALA A 102 -11.15 10.66 3.39
CA ALA A 102 -10.02 9.74 3.51
C ALA A 102 -10.50 8.30 3.29
N VAL A 103 -11.57 7.85 3.97
CA VAL A 103 -12.10 6.50 3.73
C VAL A 103 -12.58 6.33 2.28
N ALA A 104 -13.20 7.35 1.70
CA ALA A 104 -13.62 7.34 0.30
C ALA A 104 -12.47 7.24 -0.70
N ALA A 105 -11.35 7.91 -0.41
CA ALA A 105 -10.14 7.88 -1.22
C ALA A 105 -9.44 6.50 -1.14
N GLU A 106 -9.38 5.93 0.06
CA GLU A 106 -8.59 4.74 0.35
C GLU A 106 -9.27 3.42 -0.02
N LEU A 107 -10.57 3.29 0.27
CA LEU A 107 -11.26 2.00 0.14
C LEU A 107 -12.21 2.00 -1.05
N PRO A 108 -12.49 0.82 -1.63
CA PRO A 108 -13.51 0.69 -2.66
C PRO A 108 -14.91 0.40 -2.07
N PRO A 109 -15.99 0.63 -2.85
CA PRO A 109 -17.37 0.47 -2.36
C PRO A 109 -17.70 -0.91 -1.76
N GLY A 110 -17.04 -1.96 -2.24
CA GLY A 110 -17.28 -3.35 -1.84
C GLY A 110 -16.74 -3.74 -0.46
N PHE A 111 -15.88 -2.92 0.16
CA PHE A 111 -15.23 -3.28 1.41
C PHE A 111 -16.20 -3.32 2.60
N HIS A 112 -15.88 -4.15 3.59
CA HIS A 112 -16.70 -4.36 4.78
C HIS A 112 -16.73 -3.10 5.67
N PRO A 113 -17.87 -2.78 6.32
CA PRO A 113 -17.95 -1.62 7.22
C PRO A 113 -16.90 -1.61 8.34
N GLU A 114 -16.57 -2.77 8.92
CA GLU A 114 -15.49 -2.85 9.93
C GLU A 114 -14.10 -2.51 9.38
N ALA A 115 -13.83 -2.78 8.09
CA ALA A 115 -12.60 -2.32 7.43
C ALA A 115 -12.63 -0.81 7.19
N MET A 116 -13.79 -0.24 6.86
CA MET A 116 -13.98 1.21 6.75
C MET A 116 -13.78 1.92 8.10
N LYS A 117 -14.27 1.33 9.19
CA LYS A 117 -14.01 1.81 10.56
C LYS A 117 -12.52 1.77 10.90
N ALA A 118 -11.85 0.67 10.62
CA ALA A 118 -10.40 0.55 10.83
C ALA A 118 -9.62 1.62 10.03
N GLN A 119 -9.97 1.82 8.76
CA GLN A 119 -9.36 2.87 7.94
C GLN A 119 -9.65 4.27 8.49
N ALA A 120 -10.87 4.55 8.96
CA ALA A 120 -11.22 5.83 9.56
C ALA A 120 -10.34 6.15 10.77
N VAL A 121 -10.20 5.18 11.69
CA VAL A 121 -9.36 5.31 12.89
C VAL A 121 -7.88 5.46 12.52
N ALA A 122 -7.38 4.69 11.55
CA ALA A 122 -6.00 4.80 11.07
C ALA A 122 -5.73 6.17 10.43
N SER A 123 -6.61 6.64 9.53
CA SER A 123 -6.49 7.95 8.89
C SER A 123 -6.60 9.11 9.87
N HIS A 124 -7.47 9.00 10.88
CA HIS A 124 -7.58 9.98 11.95
C HIS A 124 -6.30 10.04 12.78
N THR A 125 -5.85 8.88 13.25
CA THR A 125 -4.63 8.77 14.07
C THR A 125 -3.41 9.30 13.32
N TYR A 126 -3.27 8.96 12.04
CA TYR A 126 -2.20 9.46 11.18
C TYR A 126 -2.22 10.99 11.06
N ALA A 127 -3.39 11.60 10.85
CA ALA A 127 -3.53 13.06 10.78
C ALA A 127 -3.16 13.74 12.11
N LEU A 128 -3.53 13.15 13.25
CA LEU A 128 -3.11 13.65 14.57
C LEU A 128 -1.60 13.53 14.77
N TYR A 129 -1.01 12.40 14.37
CA TYR A 129 0.44 12.19 14.41
C TYR A 129 1.18 13.25 13.59
N CYS A 130 0.73 13.52 12.35
CA CYS A 130 1.32 14.56 11.50
C CYS A 130 1.29 15.95 12.15
N ARG A 131 0.17 16.31 12.80
CA ARG A 131 0.05 17.60 13.51
C ARG A 131 1.07 17.72 14.65
N GLU A 132 1.35 16.63 15.36
CA GLU A 132 2.36 16.59 16.43
C GLU A 132 3.80 16.55 15.90
N HIS A 133 3.99 16.26 14.61
CA HIS A 133 5.29 16.14 13.94
C HIS A 133 5.36 17.05 12.70
N PRO A 134 5.28 18.38 12.87
CA PRO A 134 5.22 19.31 11.75
C PRO A 134 6.52 19.28 10.92
N ALA A 135 6.37 19.27 9.60
CA ALA A 135 7.48 19.29 8.66
C ALA A 135 7.66 20.70 8.04
N PRO A 136 8.86 21.30 8.05
CA PRO A 136 9.09 22.66 7.52
C PRO A 136 8.61 22.88 6.08
N GLU A 137 8.73 21.87 5.22
CA GLU A 137 8.32 21.87 3.82
C GLU A 137 6.79 22.01 3.62
N LEU A 138 5.99 21.75 4.66
CA LEU A 138 4.53 21.87 4.61
C LEU A 138 4.04 23.31 4.83
N ASN A 139 4.94 24.27 5.05
CA ASN A 139 4.62 25.70 5.21
C ASN A 139 3.51 25.98 6.25
N GLY A 140 3.48 25.20 7.34
CA GLY A 140 2.50 25.34 8.41
C GLY A 140 1.20 24.54 8.22
N ALA A 141 1.09 23.71 7.18
CA ALA A 141 0.08 22.67 7.11
C ALA A 141 0.45 21.47 8.01
N ASP A 142 -0.58 20.77 8.51
CA ASP A 142 -0.45 19.55 9.29
C ASP A 142 0.09 18.40 8.41
N PHE A 143 -0.40 18.29 7.17
CA PHE A 143 0.05 17.32 6.17
C PHE A 143 -0.31 17.77 4.75
N SER A 144 0.18 17.06 3.73
CA SER A 144 -0.15 17.32 2.32
C SER A 144 -1.05 16.23 1.73
N ALA A 145 -1.93 16.61 0.81
CA ALA A 145 -2.83 15.71 0.06
C ALA A 145 -2.92 16.14 -1.41
N SER A 146 -3.54 15.32 -2.26
CA SER A 146 -3.90 15.72 -3.63
C SER A 146 -5.30 15.22 -3.98
N PRO A 147 -6.37 15.90 -3.54
CA PRO A 147 -7.74 15.41 -3.69
C PRO A 147 -8.17 15.19 -5.15
N SER A 148 -7.67 16.02 -6.07
CA SER A 148 -7.86 15.87 -7.52
C SER A 148 -7.33 14.53 -8.06
N GLU A 149 -6.26 14.02 -7.46
CA GLU A 149 -5.65 12.72 -7.76
C GLU A 149 -6.12 11.62 -6.81
N TRP A 150 -7.11 11.92 -5.96
CA TRP A 150 -7.63 11.05 -4.91
C TRP A 150 -6.61 10.67 -3.83
N GLU A 151 -5.50 11.39 -3.71
CA GLU A 151 -4.47 11.06 -2.71
C GLU A 151 -4.81 11.71 -1.35
N GLY A 152 -5.12 10.87 -0.37
CA GLY A 152 -5.28 11.24 1.03
C GLY A 152 -6.69 11.61 1.48
N TYR A 153 -7.43 12.38 0.69
CA TYR A 153 -8.87 12.56 0.88
C TYR A 153 -9.55 13.04 -0.41
N VAL A 154 -10.86 12.87 -0.51
CA VAL A 154 -11.70 13.44 -1.59
C VAL A 154 -12.96 14.09 -1.02
N THR A 155 -13.54 15.04 -1.75
CA THR A 155 -14.85 15.58 -1.39
C THR A 155 -15.98 14.62 -1.76
N ARG A 156 -17.16 14.82 -1.16
CA ARG A 156 -18.38 14.09 -1.52
C ARG A 156 -18.70 14.19 -3.01
N GLU A 157 -18.56 15.39 -3.58
CA GLU A 157 -18.84 15.68 -4.99
C GLU A 157 -17.91 14.89 -5.90
N GLN A 158 -16.60 14.91 -5.62
CA GLN A 158 -15.61 14.13 -6.36
C GLN A 158 -15.92 12.64 -6.30
N MET A 159 -16.33 12.15 -5.12
CA MET A 159 -16.69 10.74 -4.94
C MET A 159 -17.91 10.34 -5.76
N ILE A 160 -18.99 11.14 -5.70
CA ILE A 160 -20.21 10.87 -6.46
C ILE A 160 -19.95 10.94 -7.97
N GLU A 161 -19.10 11.86 -8.43
CA GLU A 161 -18.71 11.95 -9.84
C GLU A 161 -17.97 10.70 -10.31
N ARG A 162 -17.08 10.14 -9.48
CA ARG A 162 -16.34 8.91 -9.78
C ARG A 162 -17.23 7.68 -9.83
N TYR A 163 -18.27 7.64 -8.99
CA TYR A 163 -19.18 6.52 -8.86
C TYR A 163 -20.63 6.97 -9.08
N PRO A 164 -21.04 7.36 -10.30
CA PRO A 164 -22.36 7.96 -10.53
C PRO A 164 -23.53 7.06 -10.12
N ASP A 165 -23.39 5.73 -10.30
CA ASP A 165 -24.44 4.76 -9.99
C ASP A 165 -24.46 4.30 -8.53
N LEU A 166 -23.32 4.39 -7.83
CA LEU A 166 -23.15 3.86 -6.47
C LEU A 166 -22.87 4.95 -5.43
N GLY A 167 -22.57 6.18 -5.85
CA GLY A 167 -21.98 7.22 -5.03
C GLY A 167 -22.81 7.58 -3.81
N GLU A 168 -24.13 7.72 -3.95
CA GLU A 168 -24.99 8.03 -2.80
C GLU A 168 -25.02 6.88 -1.77
N THR A 169 -25.16 5.64 -2.24
CA THR A 169 -25.17 4.46 -1.36
C THR A 169 -23.80 4.25 -0.72
N TYR A 170 -22.74 4.47 -1.50
CA TYR A 170 -21.37 4.33 -1.03
C TYR A 170 -21.02 5.40 0.01
N TRP A 171 -21.39 6.66 -0.24
CA TRP A 171 -21.16 7.77 0.68
C TRP A 171 -21.84 7.49 2.01
N LYS A 172 -23.12 7.07 1.96
CA LYS A 172 -23.86 6.73 3.17
C LYS A 172 -23.17 5.61 3.97
N LYS A 173 -22.71 4.56 3.29
CA LYS A 173 -22.00 3.45 3.94
C LYS A 173 -20.71 3.92 4.63
N ILE A 174 -19.98 4.85 4.01
CA ILE A 174 -18.79 5.48 4.59
C ILE A 174 -19.19 6.31 5.82
N THR A 175 -20.17 7.21 5.69
CA THR A 175 -20.55 8.10 6.80
C THR A 175 -21.07 7.32 7.99
N ASP A 176 -21.91 6.30 7.77
CA ASP A 176 -22.42 5.44 8.85
C ASP A 176 -21.26 4.76 9.60
N ALA A 177 -20.26 4.23 8.88
CA ALA A 177 -19.09 3.59 9.48
C ALA A 177 -18.20 4.58 10.24
N VAL A 178 -17.91 5.75 9.63
CA VAL A 178 -17.03 6.78 10.21
C VAL A 178 -17.68 7.40 11.45
N ASP A 179 -18.97 7.70 11.43
CA ASP A 179 -19.71 8.30 12.55
C ASP A 179 -19.61 7.45 13.83
N GLU A 180 -19.62 6.12 13.69
CA GLU A 180 -19.50 5.19 14.82
C GLU A 180 -18.13 5.26 15.53
N VAL A 181 -17.07 5.61 14.80
CA VAL A 181 -15.68 5.51 15.28
C VAL A 181 -14.90 6.82 15.19
N ALA A 182 -15.55 7.94 14.88
CA ALA A 182 -14.87 9.23 14.67
C ALA A 182 -14.00 9.67 15.86
N SER A 183 -14.41 9.31 17.08
CA SER A 183 -13.64 9.60 18.30
C SER A 183 -12.54 8.58 18.60
N ALA A 184 -12.47 7.43 17.93
CA ALA A 184 -11.47 6.42 18.22
C ALA A 184 -10.14 6.72 17.49
N VAL A 185 -9.03 6.60 18.21
CA VAL A 185 -7.66 6.77 17.70
C VAL A 185 -6.73 5.74 18.34
N LEU A 186 -5.54 5.55 17.77
CA LEU A 186 -4.53 4.63 18.30
C LEU A 186 -3.36 5.40 18.93
N VAL A 187 -2.92 4.93 20.09
CA VAL A 187 -1.78 5.50 20.80
C VAL A 187 -0.76 4.44 21.19
N TYR A 188 0.51 4.84 21.25
CA TYR A 188 1.59 4.08 21.84
C TYR A 188 2.32 5.00 22.80
N GLN A 189 2.56 4.56 24.04
CA GLN A 189 3.10 5.42 25.10
C GLN A 189 2.33 6.75 25.26
N LYS A 190 0.99 6.69 25.15
CA LYS A 190 0.06 7.83 25.28
C LYS A 190 0.20 8.92 24.21
N GLN A 191 0.88 8.66 23.10
CA GLN A 191 0.96 9.55 21.95
C GLN A 191 0.31 8.88 20.74
N PRO A 192 -0.40 9.62 19.88
CA PRO A 192 -0.85 9.14 18.57
C PRO A 192 0.24 8.36 17.86
N ILE A 193 -0.09 7.18 17.34
CA ILE A 193 0.88 6.41 16.57
C ILE A 193 0.99 6.97 15.15
N LEU A 194 2.13 6.70 14.54
CA LEU A 194 2.22 6.68 13.09
C LEU A 194 1.39 5.50 12.55
N ALA A 195 0.11 5.74 12.26
CA ALA A 195 -0.80 4.73 11.75
C ALA A 195 -0.60 4.53 10.23
N ALA A 196 0.55 3.98 9.84
CA ALA A 196 0.84 3.69 8.43
C ALA A 196 -0.10 2.61 7.86
N TYR A 197 -0.45 2.71 6.58
CA TYR A 197 -1.33 1.74 5.91
C TYR A 197 -1.06 1.67 4.41
N HIS A 198 -1.39 0.54 3.80
CA HIS A 198 -1.18 0.26 2.39
C HIS A 198 -2.27 -0.64 1.82
N SER A 199 -2.37 -0.72 0.49
CA SER A 199 -3.43 -1.48 -0.16
C SER A 199 -3.39 -2.96 0.18
N MET A 200 -2.26 -3.62 -0.08
CA MET A 200 -2.17 -5.06 0.04
C MET A 200 -0.73 -5.49 0.33
N SER A 201 -0.54 -6.31 1.35
CA SER A 201 0.74 -6.91 1.68
C SER A 201 1.06 -8.09 0.75
N ALA A 202 2.26 -8.64 0.86
CA ALA A 202 2.64 -9.86 0.16
C ALA A 202 2.33 -11.15 0.95
N GLY A 203 1.38 -11.08 1.89
CA GLY A 203 0.99 -12.17 2.81
C GLY A 203 1.43 -11.94 4.26
N ALA A 204 2.38 -11.02 4.47
CA ALA A 204 2.77 -10.49 5.78
C ALA A 204 3.21 -9.03 5.60
N THR A 205 3.04 -8.22 6.64
CA THR A 205 3.46 -6.81 6.64
C THR A 205 4.97 -6.68 6.85
N GLU A 206 5.51 -5.49 6.66
CA GLU A 206 6.95 -5.18 6.65
C GLU A 206 7.35 -4.34 7.87
N PHE A 207 8.61 -4.44 8.28
CA PHE A 207 9.21 -3.52 9.24
C PHE A 207 9.25 -2.10 8.68
N ALA A 208 8.82 -1.12 9.47
CA ALA A 208 9.00 0.29 9.12
C ALA A 208 10.45 0.64 8.76
N SER A 209 11.42 0.05 9.47
CA SER A 209 12.87 0.28 9.28
C SER A 209 13.42 -0.20 7.93
N ASN A 210 12.70 -1.07 7.22
CA ASN A 210 13.08 -1.53 5.88
C ASN A 210 12.53 -0.62 4.77
N VAL A 211 11.59 0.28 5.09
CA VAL A 211 10.97 1.22 4.15
C VAL A 211 11.42 2.66 4.40
N TRP A 212 11.60 3.01 5.68
CA TRP A 212 11.94 4.33 6.18
C TRP A 212 13.05 4.26 7.23
N SER A 213 13.73 5.38 7.46
CA SER A 213 14.82 5.46 8.44
C SER A 213 14.26 5.50 9.86
N GLY A 214 14.82 4.69 10.77
CA GLY A 214 14.46 4.63 12.19
C GLY A 214 13.64 3.39 12.56
N THR A 215 13.34 3.21 13.84
CA THR A 215 12.61 2.04 14.35
C THR A 215 11.32 2.47 15.04
N VAL A 216 10.22 1.86 14.63
CA VAL A 216 8.88 2.12 15.19
C VAL A 216 8.36 0.82 15.81
N PRO A 217 8.29 0.71 17.15
CA PRO A 217 8.01 -0.56 17.85
C PRO A 217 6.68 -1.22 17.47
N TYR A 218 5.68 -0.42 17.09
CA TYR A 218 4.34 -0.88 16.72
C TYR A 218 4.16 -1.12 15.21
N LEU A 219 5.16 -0.85 14.38
CA LEU A 219 5.14 -1.10 12.93
C LEU A 219 6.13 -2.23 12.57
N VAL A 220 5.77 -3.43 13.01
CA VAL A 220 6.51 -4.68 12.81
C VAL A 220 5.70 -5.64 11.93
N PRO A 221 6.34 -6.64 11.29
CA PRO A 221 5.65 -7.66 10.53
C PRO A 221 4.62 -8.43 11.34
N VAL A 222 3.42 -8.53 10.79
CA VAL A 222 2.34 -9.42 11.24
C VAL A 222 1.78 -10.18 10.04
N ASP A 223 1.20 -11.34 10.29
CA ASP A 223 0.58 -12.16 9.26
C ASP A 223 -0.61 -11.44 8.61
N SER A 224 -0.74 -11.55 7.31
CA SER A 224 -1.81 -10.91 6.53
C SER A 224 -2.22 -11.86 5.41
N VAL A 225 -2.54 -13.10 5.79
CA VAL A 225 -2.76 -14.22 4.84
C VAL A 225 -3.95 -13.96 3.92
N GLY A 226 -4.95 -13.21 4.40
CA GLY A 226 -6.12 -12.80 3.63
C GLY A 226 -5.79 -12.09 2.32
N ASP A 227 -4.70 -11.32 2.30
CA ASP A 227 -4.20 -10.58 1.14
C ASP A 227 -3.90 -11.50 -0.05
N THR A 228 -3.43 -12.72 0.24
CA THR A 228 -3.08 -13.70 -0.81
C THR A 228 -4.30 -14.18 -1.62
N LEU A 229 -5.51 -13.90 -1.12
CA LEU A 229 -6.78 -14.26 -1.74
C LEU A 229 -7.38 -13.10 -2.53
N ALA A 230 -6.82 -11.89 -2.42
CA ALA A 230 -7.33 -10.73 -3.11
C ALA A 230 -7.11 -10.83 -4.63
N ASP A 231 -8.05 -10.27 -5.37
CA ASP A 231 -7.87 -10.08 -6.80
C ASP A 231 -6.63 -9.23 -7.06
N GLN A 232 -5.87 -9.59 -8.08
CA GLN A 232 -4.61 -8.93 -8.42
C GLN A 232 -3.53 -8.95 -7.33
N PHE A 233 -3.59 -9.90 -6.38
CA PHE A 233 -2.51 -10.15 -5.42
C PHE A 233 -1.14 -10.29 -6.10
N GLU A 234 -1.11 -10.96 -7.25
CA GLU A 234 0.07 -11.10 -8.08
C GLU A 234 -0.19 -10.51 -9.48
N THR A 235 0.70 -9.63 -9.92
CA THR A 235 0.68 -9.00 -11.25
C THR A 235 2.04 -9.05 -11.91
N SER A 236 2.08 -9.10 -13.24
CA SER A 236 3.34 -9.05 -13.98
C SER A 236 3.36 -7.92 -15.01
N ILE A 237 4.49 -7.22 -15.08
CA ILE A 237 4.75 -6.17 -16.07
C ILE A 237 6.04 -6.50 -16.83
N ALA A 238 5.97 -6.35 -18.16
CA ALA A 238 7.10 -6.59 -19.04
C ALA A 238 7.74 -5.27 -19.47
N PHE A 239 9.07 -5.23 -19.42
CA PHE A 239 9.89 -4.11 -19.88
C PHE A 239 10.86 -4.57 -20.96
N ALA A 240 11.05 -3.74 -21.98
CA ALA A 240 12.16 -3.92 -22.91
C ALA A 240 13.50 -3.66 -22.20
N ALA A 241 14.53 -4.41 -22.56
CA ALA A 241 15.86 -4.24 -21.95
C ALA A 241 16.41 -2.81 -22.15
N ASP A 242 16.20 -2.22 -23.33
CA ASP A 242 16.66 -0.86 -23.63
C ASP A 242 15.95 0.19 -22.75
N GLN A 243 14.65 0.02 -22.48
CA GLN A 243 13.90 0.90 -21.59
C GLN A 243 14.44 0.85 -20.16
N ILE A 244 14.72 -0.36 -19.64
CA ILE A 244 15.32 -0.53 -18.31
C ILE A 244 16.71 0.11 -18.25
N LYS A 245 17.51 -0.09 -19.30
CA LYS A 245 18.85 0.48 -19.39
C LYS A 245 18.81 2.00 -19.37
N GLU A 246 17.92 2.61 -20.14
CA GLU A 246 17.71 4.06 -20.16
C GLU A 246 17.34 4.59 -18.76
N LEU A 247 16.26 4.08 -18.17
CA LEU A 247 15.79 4.50 -16.83
C LEU A 247 16.87 4.37 -15.75
N LEU A 248 17.59 3.24 -15.75
CA LEU A 248 18.62 2.99 -14.75
C LEU A 248 19.88 3.84 -14.95
N THR A 249 20.31 4.07 -16.19
CA THR A 249 21.50 4.90 -16.45
C THR A 249 21.22 6.39 -16.25
N GLU A 250 19.98 6.83 -16.44
CA GLU A 250 19.53 8.17 -16.05
C GLU A 250 19.56 8.35 -14.52
N ALA A 251 19.00 7.39 -13.77
CA ALA A 251 18.97 7.43 -12.32
C ALA A 251 20.36 7.22 -11.67
N TYR A 252 21.21 6.42 -12.28
CA TYR A 252 22.54 6.06 -11.79
C TYR A 252 23.59 6.26 -12.88
N PRO A 253 24.17 7.48 -13.03
CA PRO A 253 25.13 7.77 -14.11
C PRO A 253 26.41 6.92 -14.08
N ALA A 254 26.77 6.35 -12.94
CA ALA A 254 27.91 5.45 -12.78
C ALA A 254 27.60 3.96 -13.09
N LEU A 255 26.35 3.66 -13.45
CA LEU A 255 25.91 2.32 -13.75
C LEU A 255 26.47 1.85 -15.10
N THR A 256 26.94 0.61 -15.10
CA THR A 256 27.28 -0.15 -16.28
C THR A 256 26.52 -1.47 -16.23
N LEU A 257 25.85 -1.81 -17.33
CA LEU A 257 25.12 -3.06 -17.52
C LEU A 257 25.83 -3.87 -18.61
N PRO A 258 26.99 -4.49 -18.32
CA PRO A 258 27.75 -5.23 -19.31
C PRO A 258 27.10 -6.58 -19.63
N GLY A 259 27.41 -7.12 -20.81
CA GLY A 259 27.05 -8.48 -21.17
C GLY A 259 25.55 -8.70 -21.41
N ASP A 260 25.14 -9.95 -21.21
CA ASP A 260 23.78 -10.41 -21.49
C ASP A 260 22.78 -9.90 -20.45
N THR A 261 21.57 -9.56 -20.89
CA THR A 261 20.47 -9.06 -20.04
C THR A 261 20.18 -9.98 -18.85
N ARG A 262 20.38 -11.29 -19.01
CA ARG A 262 20.19 -12.29 -17.94
C ARG A 262 21.16 -12.13 -16.77
N SER A 263 22.23 -11.37 -16.94
CA SER A 263 23.21 -11.08 -15.90
C SER A 263 23.02 -9.70 -15.26
N TRP A 264 22.08 -8.89 -15.74
CA TRP A 264 21.94 -7.50 -15.28
C TRP A 264 21.44 -7.41 -13.85
N PHE A 265 20.59 -8.34 -13.41
CA PHE A 265 20.01 -8.31 -12.07
C PHE A 265 20.28 -9.59 -11.28
N GLN A 266 20.61 -9.41 -10.01
CA GLN A 266 20.62 -10.47 -9.02
C GLN A 266 20.06 -9.93 -7.71
N ILE A 267 18.96 -10.51 -7.22
CA ILE A 267 18.43 -10.16 -5.90
C ILE A 267 19.44 -10.62 -4.84
N VAL A 268 19.90 -9.67 -4.01
CA VAL A 268 20.94 -9.92 -3.00
C VAL A 268 20.31 -10.27 -1.67
N SER A 269 19.25 -9.55 -1.27
CA SER A 269 18.60 -9.79 0.01
C SER A 269 17.10 -9.47 -0.03
N ARG A 270 16.37 -10.14 0.87
CA ARG A 270 14.96 -9.89 1.15
C ARG A 270 14.76 -9.76 2.66
N SER A 271 13.74 -9.03 3.06
CA SER A 271 13.23 -9.08 4.43
C SER A 271 12.61 -10.45 4.73
N PRO A 272 12.35 -10.78 6.01
CA PRO A 272 11.60 -11.99 6.37
C PRO A 272 10.21 -12.07 5.71
N SER A 273 9.57 -10.92 5.45
CA SER A 273 8.28 -10.81 4.75
C SER A 273 8.40 -10.90 3.21
N GLY A 274 9.61 -11.09 2.68
CA GLY A 274 9.88 -11.36 1.27
C GLY A 274 10.08 -10.14 0.38
N TYR A 275 10.03 -8.93 0.92
CA TYR A 275 10.28 -7.71 0.15
C TYR A 275 11.77 -7.57 -0.17
N VAL A 276 12.10 -7.21 -1.41
CA VAL A 276 13.49 -7.02 -1.86
C VAL A 276 14.07 -5.79 -1.18
N LEU A 277 15.14 -5.97 -0.39
CA LEU A 277 15.86 -4.88 0.25
C LEU A 277 16.94 -4.35 -0.69
N THR A 278 17.78 -5.25 -1.19
CA THR A 278 18.87 -4.91 -2.11
C THR A 278 18.98 -5.88 -3.27
N LEU A 279 19.43 -5.36 -4.40
CA LEU A 279 19.77 -6.14 -5.57
C LEU A 279 21.03 -5.59 -6.25
N GLN A 280 21.78 -6.47 -6.89
CA GLN A 280 22.81 -6.10 -7.84
C GLN A 280 22.15 -5.71 -9.16
N ALA A 281 22.49 -4.53 -9.68
CA ALA A 281 22.19 -4.05 -11.02
C ALA A 281 23.52 -3.76 -11.73
N GLY A 282 23.98 -4.65 -12.60
CA GLY A 282 25.28 -4.54 -13.26
C GLY A 282 26.44 -4.43 -12.26
N ASN A 283 27.19 -3.33 -12.29
CA ASN A 283 28.27 -3.05 -11.33
C ASN A 283 27.82 -2.39 -10.02
N LEU A 284 26.56 -1.96 -9.89
CA LEU A 284 26.07 -1.27 -8.70
C LEU A 284 25.12 -2.16 -7.89
N GLN A 285 25.10 -1.94 -6.58
CA GLN A 285 24.03 -2.42 -5.73
C GLN A 285 23.04 -1.28 -5.52
N ILE A 286 21.76 -1.54 -5.76
CA ILE A 286 20.67 -0.58 -5.58
C ILE A 286 19.61 -1.17 -4.63
N SER A 287 18.75 -0.31 -4.08
CA SER A 287 17.66 -0.78 -3.23
C SER A 287 16.49 -1.32 -4.06
N GLY A 288 15.72 -2.25 -3.49
CA GLY A 288 14.46 -2.68 -4.11
C GLY A 288 13.44 -1.55 -4.21
N LYS A 289 13.48 -0.59 -3.27
CA LYS A 289 12.65 0.62 -3.25
C LYS A 289 12.93 1.50 -4.46
N ASP A 290 14.19 1.77 -4.77
CA ASP A 290 14.56 2.60 -5.92
C ASP A 290 14.09 1.96 -7.22
N LEU A 291 14.31 0.65 -7.38
CA LEU A 291 13.86 -0.06 -8.57
C LEU A 291 12.34 -0.06 -8.70
N ARG A 292 11.60 -0.23 -7.58
CA ARG A 292 10.14 -0.11 -7.56
C ARG A 292 9.69 1.26 -8.05
N ILE A 293 10.30 2.33 -7.56
CA ILE A 293 9.97 3.71 -7.95
C ILE A 293 10.28 3.94 -9.44
N LEU A 294 11.49 3.58 -9.89
CA LEU A 294 11.93 3.79 -11.27
C LEU A 294 11.07 3.04 -12.30
N LEU A 295 10.61 1.84 -11.96
CA LEU A 295 9.82 1.00 -12.85
C LEU A 295 8.32 1.07 -12.57
N GLY A 296 7.86 1.88 -11.61
CA GLY A 296 6.44 1.96 -11.23
C GLY A 296 5.86 0.61 -10.76
N LEU A 297 6.65 -0.22 -10.08
CA LEU A 297 6.19 -1.52 -9.58
C LEU A 297 5.23 -1.33 -8.39
N ARG A 298 4.25 -2.23 -8.27
CA ARG A 298 3.25 -2.17 -7.18
C ARG A 298 3.86 -2.27 -5.77
N SER A 299 4.90 -3.08 -5.60
CA SER A 299 5.60 -3.29 -4.33
C SER A 299 7.08 -3.61 -4.56
N THR A 300 7.86 -3.69 -3.47
CA THR A 300 9.23 -4.23 -3.52
C THR A 300 9.27 -5.75 -3.37
N ASN A 301 8.13 -6.42 -3.18
CA ASN A 301 8.06 -7.88 -3.23
C ASN A 301 7.88 -8.31 -4.68
N PHE A 302 8.99 -8.40 -5.41
CA PHE A 302 8.99 -8.82 -6.81
C PHE A 302 10.00 -9.93 -7.11
N THR A 303 9.78 -10.64 -8.21
CA THR A 303 10.76 -11.50 -8.88
C THR A 303 11.07 -10.97 -10.26
N ILE A 304 12.29 -11.18 -10.74
CA ILE A 304 12.74 -10.74 -12.06
C ILE A 304 13.03 -11.97 -12.91
N THR A 305 12.35 -12.10 -14.04
CA THR A 305 12.68 -13.11 -15.06
C THR A 305 13.26 -12.40 -16.28
N ALA A 306 14.54 -12.64 -16.55
CA ALA A 306 15.21 -12.09 -17.71
C ALA A 306 15.00 -12.96 -18.95
N GLN A 307 14.71 -12.31 -20.07
CA GLN A 307 14.66 -12.87 -21.41
C GLN A 307 15.69 -12.17 -22.29
N THR A 308 15.88 -12.64 -23.53
CA THR A 308 16.94 -12.13 -24.42
C THR A 308 16.93 -10.60 -24.57
N ASN A 309 15.76 -9.97 -24.72
CA ASN A 309 15.62 -8.52 -24.92
C ASN A 309 14.57 -7.86 -23.99
N SER A 310 14.16 -8.55 -22.92
CA SER A 310 13.11 -8.07 -22.03
C SER A 310 13.25 -8.65 -20.64
N PHE A 311 12.56 -8.02 -19.69
CA PHE A 311 12.45 -8.48 -18.32
C PHE A 311 10.97 -8.53 -17.94
N LEU A 312 10.56 -9.63 -17.30
CA LEU A 312 9.26 -9.76 -16.67
C LEU A 312 9.42 -9.59 -15.17
N PHE A 313 8.78 -8.55 -14.63
CA PHE A 313 8.70 -8.31 -13.19
C PHE A 313 7.36 -8.80 -12.68
N THR A 314 7.38 -9.77 -11.78
CA THR A 314 6.17 -10.27 -11.10
C THR A 314 6.16 -9.74 -9.68
N THR A 315 5.19 -8.89 -9.35
CA THR A 315 5.03 -8.26 -8.04
C THR A 315 3.92 -8.95 -7.25
N LYS A 316 4.12 -9.09 -5.94
CA LYS A 316 3.11 -9.52 -4.97
C LYS A 316 2.73 -8.37 -4.05
N GLY A 317 1.44 -8.22 -3.79
CA GLY A 317 0.90 -7.10 -3.02
C GLY A 317 1.02 -5.76 -3.74
N TYR A 318 0.53 -4.72 -3.08
CA TYR A 318 0.53 -3.34 -3.57
C TYR A 318 0.73 -2.39 -2.38
N GLY A 319 1.86 -1.69 -2.40
CA GLY A 319 2.20 -0.65 -1.44
C GLY A 319 3.54 -0.95 -0.76
N HIS A 320 3.84 -0.16 0.27
CA HIS A 320 5.09 -0.29 1.03
C HIS A 320 5.09 -1.48 2.00
N GLY A 321 3.92 -2.05 2.33
CA GLY A 321 3.82 -3.25 3.16
C GLY A 321 3.77 -3.01 4.66
N VAL A 322 3.88 -1.76 5.14
CA VAL A 322 3.99 -1.46 6.59
C VAL A 322 2.63 -1.08 7.18
N GLY A 323 2.37 -1.52 8.40
CA GLY A 323 1.14 -1.20 9.14
C GLY A 323 -0.09 -1.92 8.56
N LEU A 324 -1.25 -1.26 8.60
CA LEU A 324 -2.53 -1.83 8.18
C LEU A 324 -2.54 -2.18 6.69
N SER A 325 -2.81 -3.45 6.36
CA SER A 325 -3.20 -3.84 5.00
C SER A 325 -4.70 -3.65 4.81
N GLN A 326 -5.11 -2.89 3.79
CA GLN A 326 -6.52 -2.60 3.51
C GLN A 326 -7.28 -3.86 3.08
N TYR A 327 -6.73 -4.65 2.16
CA TYR A 327 -7.34 -5.95 1.77
C TYR A 327 -7.29 -6.97 2.90
N GLY A 328 -6.23 -6.95 3.71
CA GLY A 328 -6.14 -7.79 4.90
C GLY A 328 -7.20 -7.43 5.95
N ALA A 329 -7.46 -6.13 6.15
CA ALA A 329 -8.53 -5.64 7.00
C ALA A 329 -9.92 -6.05 6.49
N ASP A 330 -10.18 -5.93 5.19
CA ASP A 330 -11.43 -6.41 4.57
C ASP A 330 -11.61 -7.92 4.78
N TYR A 331 -10.53 -8.70 4.61
CA TYR A 331 -10.57 -10.13 4.86
C TYR A 331 -10.92 -10.45 6.32
N MET A 332 -10.19 -9.87 7.28
CA MET A 332 -10.45 -10.07 8.72
C MET A 332 -11.88 -9.69 9.09
N ALA A 333 -12.35 -8.54 8.60
CA ALA A 333 -13.71 -8.08 8.79
C ALA A 333 -14.76 -9.09 8.26
N ARG A 334 -14.52 -9.68 7.09
CA ARG A 334 -15.39 -10.73 6.53
C ARG A 334 -15.32 -12.05 7.30
N GLN A 335 -14.25 -12.30 8.05
CA GLN A 335 -14.15 -13.43 8.98
C GLN A 335 -14.80 -13.14 10.34
N GLY A 336 -15.32 -11.93 10.56
CA GLY A 336 -16.06 -11.54 11.76
C GLY A 336 -15.28 -10.69 12.76
N SER A 337 -14.05 -10.29 12.44
CA SER A 337 -13.29 -9.36 13.30
C SER A 337 -13.90 -7.96 13.28
N GLY A 338 -14.01 -7.36 14.46
CA GLY A 338 -14.35 -5.93 14.61
C GLY A 338 -13.15 -5.04 14.32
N TYR A 339 -13.40 -3.74 14.09
CA TYR A 339 -12.34 -2.79 13.75
C TYR A 339 -11.23 -2.71 14.83
N GLU A 340 -11.55 -2.88 16.11
CA GLU A 340 -10.56 -2.88 17.18
C GLU A 340 -9.56 -4.03 17.04
N GLU A 341 -10.06 -5.23 16.76
CA GLU A 341 -9.22 -6.42 16.56
C GLU A 341 -8.33 -6.27 15.33
N ILE A 342 -8.89 -5.74 14.24
CA ILE A 342 -8.15 -5.44 13.01
C ILE A 342 -7.00 -4.49 13.32
N LEU A 343 -7.27 -3.36 13.99
CA LEU A 343 -6.25 -2.36 14.28
C LEU A 343 -5.16 -2.90 15.22
N LEU A 344 -5.54 -3.59 16.29
CA LEU A 344 -4.58 -4.11 17.26
C LEU A 344 -3.73 -5.27 16.71
N HIS A 345 -4.22 -5.95 15.67
CA HIS A 345 -3.42 -6.89 14.89
C HIS A 345 -2.31 -6.19 14.11
N TYR A 346 -2.62 -5.14 13.34
CA TYR A 346 -1.64 -4.46 12.48
C TYR A 346 -0.72 -3.47 13.20
N TYR A 347 -1.13 -2.94 14.36
CA TYR A 347 -0.36 -1.98 15.14
C TYR A 347 0.02 -2.59 16.49
N THR A 348 1.06 -3.43 16.49
CA THR A 348 1.45 -4.25 17.63
C THR A 348 1.75 -3.41 18.88
N GLY A 349 1.04 -3.67 19.98
CA GLY A 349 1.25 -2.98 21.25
C GLY A 349 0.65 -1.56 21.32
N ALA A 350 0.01 -1.08 20.25
CA ALA A 350 -0.82 0.11 20.32
C ALA A 350 -2.08 -0.13 21.18
N GLN A 351 -2.71 0.95 21.61
CA GLN A 351 -3.93 0.95 22.41
C GLN A 351 -4.96 1.89 21.79
N LEU A 352 -6.24 1.58 21.96
CA LEU A 352 -7.30 2.51 21.60
C LEU A 352 -7.39 3.63 22.63
N ALA A 353 -7.57 4.85 22.12
CA ALA A 353 -7.80 6.06 22.88
C ALA A 353 -8.99 6.81 22.27
N LYS A 354 -9.45 7.87 22.97
CA LYS A 354 -10.48 8.77 22.47
C LYS A 354 -9.90 10.13 22.09
N ALA A 355 -10.09 10.52 20.86
CA ALA A 355 -9.97 11.90 20.43
C ALA A 355 -11.08 12.74 21.07
N ALA A 356 -10.71 13.87 21.66
CA ALA A 356 -11.63 14.81 22.30
C ALA A 356 -11.29 16.22 21.83
N ALA A 357 -12.32 17.06 21.64
CA ALA A 357 -12.14 18.44 21.22
C ALA A 357 -11.19 19.19 22.18
N GLU A 358 -10.29 19.98 21.60
CA GLU A 358 -9.34 20.88 22.29
C GLU A 358 -10.01 21.95 23.16
#